data_AF-A0A8B9TS24-F1
#
_entry.id   AF-A0A8B9TS24-F1
#
_cell.length_a   1.000
_cell.length_b   1.000
_cell.length_c   1.000
_cell.angle_alpha   90.00
_cell.angle_beta   90.00
_cell.angle_gamma   90.00
#
_symmetry.space_group_name_H-M   'P 1'
#
loop_
_entity.id
_entity.type
_entity.pdbx_description
1 polymer ?
#
loop_
_entity_poly.entity_id
_entity_poly.type
_entity_poly.pdbx_seq_one_letter_code
_entity_poly.pdbx_strand_id
1 'polypeptide(L)'
;MNAFSPKEQPHSETGQTPKVKPKVNGGGQASGLGNPPWGQAASARLHHRAGAGPRRHFGARGHGSPQAAARLGAAPPARPQLSLLAGGAGGHRSRPRRLPAPPCQGFQAGQGGRRSPGGRRKGREAAAAIMRALPGLGPLLRAARGWGRPPRRCLSAMARYGTEQRGRPNSPDYRLYFKNGDGKYISPFHDIPLFAAAKEDKEIPAKRSKTTASEVLFNMVVEVPRWTNAKMEIATEEPLNPIKQDTKKGKLRYVANIFPHKGYIWNYGALPQTWEDPNHKDDITGCCGDNDPIDVCEIGSKVRSSGEIVKVKVLGVLGMVDEGETDWKIIAIGVDDPEAQNIHDIDDVRKHKPGYLEATIEWFRLYKVPDGKPENGFAFNGEFKGKDFAVEIIKSTHEYWKALLHKKADGGTIKCTNVLVSGSPFCCSEEDARSIVQSAPVPVNGDPVSPEGIFFFFPKCHLIPLIICYRN
;
A
#
# COMPACT_ATOMS: atom_id res chain seq x y z
N MET A 1 69.72 31.80 12.03
CA MET A 1 70.50 31.02 11.04
C MET A 1 69.81 31.18 9.69
N ASN A 2 70.58 31.18 8.59
CA ASN A 2 70.05 31.42 7.24
C ASN A 2 69.68 30.11 6.52
N ALA A 3 69.17 30.27 5.29
CA ALA A 3 69.13 29.31 4.17
C ALA A 3 67.91 28.39 4.04
N PHE A 4 67.41 28.13 2.83
CA PHE A 4 67.38 28.96 1.59
C PHE A 4 66.21 28.47 0.69
N SER A 5 65.96 29.12 -0.45
CA SER A 5 64.80 28.83 -1.34
C SER A 5 65.21 28.07 -2.64
N PRO A 6 64.61 28.23 -3.84
CA PRO A 6 64.00 27.12 -4.60
C PRO A 6 64.72 26.82 -5.93
N LYS A 7 64.06 26.11 -6.88
CA LYS A 7 64.24 26.00 -8.37
C LYS A 7 63.75 24.61 -8.89
N GLU A 8 63.38 24.33 -10.15
CA GLU A 8 62.98 25.10 -11.35
C GLU A 8 62.23 24.17 -12.36
N GLN A 9 61.59 24.72 -13.40
CA GLN A 9 61.20 24.01 -14.66
C GLN A 9 62.17 24.40 -15.80
N PRO A 10 62.28 23.61 -16.89
CA PRO A 10 61.72 24.12 -18.17
C PRO A 10 61.29 23.05 -19.24
N HIS A 11 60.59 23.54 -20.28
CA HIS A 11 60.59 23.20 -21.73
C HIS A 11 61.02 21.78 -22.21
N SER A 12 60.27 20.97 -23.00
CA SER A 12 59.41 21.14 -24.20
C SER A 12 60.12 21.00 -25.57
N GLU A 13 59.85 19.93 -26.35
CA GLU A 13 59.52 19.97 -27.80
C GLU A 13 59.25 18.58 -28.47
N THR A 14 58.75 18.67 -29.71
CA THR A 14 58.32 17.70 -30.76
C THR A 14 58.85 16.24 -30.81
N GLY A 15 58.04 15.33 -31.38
CA GLY A 15 58.46 13.96 -31.78
C GLY A 15 57.34 13.15 -32.49
N GLN A 16 57.62 12.61 -33.68
CA GLN A 16 56.61 12.01 -34.59
C GLN A 16 56.16 10.57 -34.23
N THR A 17 54.93 10.22 -34.60
CA THR A 17 54.41 8.84 -34.57
C THR A 17 54.91 7.98 -35.73
N PRO A 18 55.07 6.67 -35.51
CA PRO A 18 54.80 5.67 -36.56
C PRO A 18 53.70 4.67 -36.14
N LYS A 19 52.68 4.50 -36.99
CA LYS A 19 51.75 3.36 -36.91
C LYS A 19 52.35 2.16 -37.62
N VAL A 20 52.44 1.01 -36.94
CA VAL A 20 52.74 -0.29 -37.59
C VAL A 20 51.47 -1.15 -37.60
N LYS A 21 51.14 -1.71 -38.77
CA LYS A 21 49.98 -2.59 -38.98
C LYS A 21 50.34 -4.06 -38.69
N PRO A 22 49.37 -4.93 -38.37
CA PRO A 22 49.59 -6.38 -38.37
C PRO A 22 50.00 -6.88 -39.76
N LYS A 23 50.78 -7.95 -39.80
CA LYS A 23 51.30 -8.57 -41.03
C LYS A 23 50.34 -9.67 -41.52
N VAL A 24 50.14 -9.75 -42.84
CA VAL A 24 49.32 -10.77 -43.52
C VAL A 24 50.22 -11.72 -44.30
N ASN A 25 49.79 -12.99 -44.41
CA ASN A 25 50.15 -13.95 -45.48
C ASN A 25 49.01 -14.99 -45.56
N GLY A 26 48.54 -15.44 -46.74
CA GLY A 26 48.76 -14.91 -48.10
C GLY A 26 48.33 -15.89 -49.22
N GLY A 27 47.67 -15.38 -50.28
CA GLY A 27 47.44 -16.03 -51.59
C GLY A 27 46.31 -17.10 -51.64
N GLY A 28 45.56 -17.27 -52.74
CA GLY A 28 45.39 -16.53 -54.01
C GLY A 28 43.98 -16.80 -54.59
N GLN A 29 43.32 -15.88 -55.32
CA GLN A 29 43.31 -15.76 -56.80
C GLN A 29 42.95 -17.06 -57.56
N ALA A 30 42.09 -17.09 -58.60
CA ALA A 30 41.20 -16.13 -59.30
C ALA A 30 40.35 -16.95 -60.34
N SER A 31 39.35 -16.51 -61.13
CA SER A 31 38.38 -15.38 -61.20
C SER A 31 37.46 -15.59 -62.43
N GLY A 32 36.17 -15.18 -62.43
CA GLY A 32 35.37 -15.21 -63.69
C GLY A 32 33.85 -14.96 -63.62
N LEU A 33 33.43 -13.76 -64.04
CA LEU A 33 32.22 -13.35 -64.80
C LEU A 33 30.98 -14.29 -64.89
N GLY A 34 29.77 -13.76 -64.61
CA GLY A 34 28.50 -14.44 -64.95
C GLY A 34 27.17 -13.81 -64.48
N ASN A 35 26.69 -12.78 -65.19
CA ASN A 35 25.26 -12.38 -65.30
C ASN A 35 24.79 -12.74 -66.74
N PRO A 36 23.49 -12.81 -67.15
CA PRO A 36 22.31 -12.13 -66.59
C PRO A 36 21.01 -13.00 -66.37
N PRO A 37 19.82 -12.89 -67.06
CA PRO A 37 18.60 -12.33 -66.41
C PRO A 37 17.18 -12.93 -66.75
N TRP A 38 16.14 -12.27 -66.18
CA TRP A 38 14.70 -12.20 -66.57
C TRP A 38 13.77 -13.41 -66.34
N GLY A 39 12.50 -13.11 -66.00
CA GLY A 39 11.37 -14.04 -65.94
C GLY A 39 10.13 -13.47 -65.23
N GLN A 40 9.06 -13.11 -65.97
CA GLN A 40 7.78 -12.60 -65.43
C GLN A 40 6.62 -13.55 -65.77
N ALA A 41 5.73 -13.81 -64.80
CA ALA A 41 4.32 -14.23 -64.99
C ALA A 41 3.63 -14.36 -63.61
N ALA A 42 2.32 -14.14 -63.43
CA ALA A 42 1.36 -13.35 -64.19
C ALA A 42 0.19 -12.96 -63.25
N SER A 43 -0.56 -11.90 -63.57
CA SER A 43 -1.77 -11.52 -62.82
C SER A 43 -3.03 -12.05 -63.52
N ALA A 44 -3.97 -12.60 -62.75
CA ALA A 44 -5.26 -13.07 -63.25
C ALA A 44 -6.41 -12.37 -62.52
N ARG A 45 -6.90 -11.26 -63.09
CA ARG A 45 -8.23 -10.73 -62.78
C ARG A 45 -9.28 -11.46 -63.63
N LEU A 46 -10.40 -11.85 -63.03
CA LEU A 46 -11.67 -12.04 -63.74
C LEU A 46 -12.64 -10.93 -63.32
N HIS A 47 -13.38 -10.40 -64.29
CA HIS A 47 -14.27 -9.24 -64.14
C HIS A 47 -15.70 -9.60 -64.61
N HIS A 48 -16.70 -9.03 -63.93
CA HIS A 48 -18.16 -9.15 -64.21
C HIS A 48 -18.77 -10.56 -64.01
N ARG A 49 -20.06 -10.74 -63.70
CA ARG A 49 -21.22 -9.83 -63.46
C ARG A 49 -21.75 -10.07 -62.03
N ALA A 50 -22.28 -9.12 -61.25
CA ALA A 50 -23.33 -8.10 -61.48
C ALA A 50 -24.77 -8.66 -61.51
N GLY A 51 -25.57 -8.30 -60.50
CA GLY A 51 -26.96 -8.76 -60.23
C GLY A 51 -27.20 -8.89 -58.71
N ALA A 52 -27.60 -7.83 -58.00
CA ALA A 52 -28.98 -7.38 -57.77
C ALA A 52 -29.80 -8.28 -56.81
N GLY A 53 -30.19 -7.74 -55.65
CA GLY A 53 -31.17 -8.35 -54.71
C GLY A 53 -32.62 -7.88 -55.00
N PRO A 54 -33.52 -7.70 -54.00
CA PRO A 54 -33.38 -7.87 -52.54
C PRO A 54 -34.62 -8.48 -51.80
N ARG A 55 -34.68 -8.35 -50.45
CA ARG A 55 -35.85 -8.38 -49.53
C ARG A 55 -36.44 -9.71 -48.98
N ARG A 56 -36.24 -9.87 -47.65
CA ARG A 56 -37.24 -10.12 -46.56
C ARG A 56 -38.57 -10.86 -46.84
N HIS A 57 -38.80 -11.94 -46.10
CA HIS A 57 -39.98 -12.21 -45.22
C HIS A 57 -39.47 -13.08 -44.04
N PHE A 58 -39.85 -12.96 -42.75
CA PHE A 58 -41.13 -12.89 -42.02
C PHE A 58 -41.83 -14.24 -41.77
N GLY A 59 -41.94 -14.63 -40.49
CA GLY A 59 -42.56 -15.88 -40.00
C GLY A 59 -41.74 -16.52 -38.85
N ALA A 60 -42.21 -16.89 -37.65
CA ALA A 60 -43.28 -16.48 -36.73
C ALA A 60 -43.94 -17.70 -36.03
N ARG A 61 -43.72 -17.83 -34.71
CA ARG A 61 -44.42 -18.70 -33.72
C ARG A 61 -44.16 -20.23 -33.76
N GLY A 62 -44.12 -20.83 -32.57
CA GLY A 62 -44.11 -22.28 -32.32
C GLY A 62 -43.80 -22.59 -30.85
N HIS A 63 -44.75 -23.15 -30.08
CA HIS A 63 -44.59 -23.45 -28.65
C HIS A 63 -43.87 -24.79 -28.40
N GLY A 64 -43.23 -24.96 -27.22
CA GLY A 64 -42.74 -26.28 -26.78
C GLY A 64 -42.07 -26.32 -25.40
N SER A 65 -42.76 -26.86 -24.38
CA SER A 65 -42.30 -27.23 -23.03
C SER A 65 -43.44 -27.99 -22.32
N PRO A 66 -43.23 -28.80 -21.23
CA PRO A 66 -42.01 -29.07 -20.46
C PRO A 66 -41.76 -30.60 -20.23
N GLN A 67 -41.11 -30.96 -19.11
CA GLN A 67 -40.91 -32.32 -18.50
C GLN A 67 -39.73 -33.18 -19.04
N ALA A 68 -39.16 -34.16 -18.30
CA ALA A 68 -38.86 -34.28 -16.85
C ALA A 68 -37.98 -35.54 -16.58
N ALA A 69 -36.92 -35.44 -15.76
CA ALA A 69 -36.17 -36.58 -15.18
C ALA A 69 -35.40 -36.09 -13.93
N ALA A 70 -35.64 -36.61 -12.71
CA ALA A 70 -35.07 -37.83 -12.13
C ALA A 70 -33.54 -37.74 -11.92
N ARG A 71 -33.05 -37.26 -10.77
CA ARG A 71 -32.84 -37.99 -9.48
C ARG A 71 -31.76 -39.09 -9.52
N LEU A 72 -30.51 -38.70 -9.30
CA LEU A 72 -29.50 -39.41 -8.50
C LEU A 72 -28.60 -38.35 -7.80
N GLY A 73 -27.98 -38.59 -6.64
CA GLY A 73 -28.10 -39.80 -5.80
C GLY A 73 -26.83 -40.17 -5.00
N ALA A 74 -26.01 -39.22 -4.55
CA ALA A 74 -24.78 -39.52 -3.80
C ALA A 74 -24.54 -38.54 -2.64
N ALA A 75 -24.14 -39.07 -1.48
CA ALA A 75 -23.71 -38.33 -0.30
C ALA A 75 -22.26 -38.73 0.05
N PRO A 76 -21.46 -37.85 0.70
CA PRO A 76 -20.03 -38.10 0.89
C PRO A 76 -19.74 -39.11 2.03
N PRO A 77 -18.64 -39.88 1.94
CA PRO A 77 -18.16 -40.72 3.04
C PRO A 77 -17.64 -39.88 4.22
N ALA A 78 -17.76 -40.42 5.43
CA ALA A 78 -17.51 -39.70 6.67
C ALA A 78 -16.01 -39.66 7.10
N ARG A 79 -15.68 -38.69 7.96
CA ARG A 79 -14.40 -38.64 8.68
C ARG A 79 -14.32 -39.77 9.72
N PRO A 80 -13.17 -40.44 9.91
CA PRO A 80 -12.90 -41.16 11.15
C PRO A 80 -12.67 -40.15 12.29
N GLN A 81 -13.35 -40.36 13.42
CA GLN A 81 -12.95 -39.74 14.69
C GLN A 81 -11.80 -40.56 15.28
N LEU A 82 -10.80 -39.91 15.88
CA LEU A 82 -9.87 -40.58 16.79
C LEU A 82 -10.17 -40.16 18.23
N SER A 83 -10.21 -41.14 19.14
CA SER A 83 -10.68 -40.99 20.52
C SER A 83 -9.67 -40.29 21.43
N LEU A 84 -10.16 -39.47 22.36
CA LEU A 84 -9.39 -39.10 23.55
C LEU A 84 -9.08 -40.36 24.37
N LEU A 85 -7.84 -40.48 24.84
CA LEU A 85 -7.50 -41.33 25.98
C LEU A 85 -7.15 -40.42 27.16
N ALA A 86 -7.99 -40.44 28.20
CA ALA A 86 -7.73 -39.80 29.47
C ALA A 86 -7.15 -40.83 30.45
N GLY A 87 -5.87 -40.68 30.81
CA GLY A 87 -5.19 -41.47 31.83
C GLY A 87 -4.75 -40.56 32.98
N GLY A 88 -5.23 -40.82 34.21
CA GLY A 88 -5.02 -39.94 35.35
C GLY A 88 -4.20 -40.57 36.48
N ALA A 89 -3.07 -39.94 36.80
CA ALA A 89 -2.35 -40.04 38.08
C ALA A 89 -1.51 -38.74 38.23
N GLY A 90 -1.23 -38.20 39.42
CA GLY A 90 -1.49 -38.74 40.76
C GLY A 90 -0.30 -38.43 41.69
N GLY A 91 0.02 -37.15 41.90
CA GLY A 91 1.22 -36.71 42.63
C GLY A 91 0.97 -35.50 43.53
N HIS A 92 1.37 -35.60 44.80
CA HIS A 92 1.09 -34.63 45.86
C HIS A 92 2.40 -33.95 46.35
N ARG A 93 2.23 -32.84 47.11
CA ARG A 93 3.26 -32.07 47.87
C ARG A 93 4.08 -31.07 47.05
N SER A 94 4.50 -29.90 47.57
CA SER A 94 4.03 -29.10 48.73
C SER A 94 4.65 -27.69 48.71
N ARG A 95 3.91 -26.66 49.14
CA ARG A 95 4.44 -25.27 49.32
C ARG A 95 5.08 -25.07 50.70
N PRO A 96 6.22 -24.35 50.81
CA PRO A 96 6.63 -23.66 52.04
C PRO A 96 5.82 -22.35 52.27
N ARG A 97 5.85 -21.82 53.50
CA ARG A 97 5.21 -20.54 53.90
C ARG A 97 6.21 -19.40 54.04
N ARG A 98 5.72 -18.15 54.03
CA ARG A 98 6.44 -16.95 54.54
C ARG A 98 6.53 -16.96 56.07
N LEU A 99 7.48 -16.21 56.62
CA LEU A 99 7.49 -15.34 57.84
C LEU A 99 8.95 -15.18 58.34
N PRO A 100 9.29 -14.25 59.26
CA PRO A 100 8.99 -12.81 59.30
C PRO A 100 10.30 -11.96 59.40
N ALA A 101 10.20 -10.64 59.63
CA ALA A 101 11.33 -9.74 59.94
C ALA A 101 11.20 -9.15 61.35
N PRO A 102 12.33 -8.87 62.04
CA PRO A 102 12.53 -7.61 62.79
C PRO A 102 14.04 -7.16 62.82
N PRO A 103 14.50 -6.16 63.62
CA PRO A 103 14.06 -4.75 63.66
C PRO A 103 15.20 -3.67 63.77
N CYS A 104 14.87 -2.43 63.37
CA CYS A 104 15.22 -1.12 63.99
C CYS A 104 16.67 -0.60 64.27
N GLN A 105 16.72 0.73 64.46
CA GLN A 105 17.81 1.65 64.90
C GLN A 105 18.75 2.21 63.79
N GLY A 106 19.13 3.51 63.78
CA GLY A 106 18.61 4.65 64.57
C GLY A 106 19.46 5.95 64.48
N PHE A 107 18.81 7.13 64.46
CA PHE A 107 19.42 8.49 64.53
C PHE A 107 20.42 8.86 63.38
N GLN A 108 20.89 10.10 63.19
CA GLN A 108 20.70 11.40 63.90
C GLN A 108 20.55 12.57 62.88
N ALA A 109 20.31 13.80 63.35
CA ALA A 109 20.02 14.97 62.50
C ALA A 109 21.22 15.91 62.23
N GLY A 110 21.20 16.64 61.11
CA GLY A 110 22.15 17.69 60.73
C GLY A 110 21.46 18.85 59.99
N GLN A 111 22.03 20.06 60.06
CA GLN A 111 21.34 21.31 59.68
C GLN A 111 21.76 21.91 58.33
N GLY A 112 20.88 22.74 57.75
CA GLY A 112 21.31 23.96 57.02
C GLY A 112 21.00 24.03 55.52
N GLY A 113 20.17 25.00 55.10
CA GLY A 113 19.97 25.35 53.68
C GLY A 113 18.66 26.08 53.38
N ARG A 114 18.68 27.42 53.25
CA ARG A 114 17.51 28.23 52.85
C ARG A 114 17.45 28.42 51.33
N ARG A 115 16.25 28.32 50.72
CA ARG A 115 15.76 29.20 49.62
C ARG A 115 14.24 29.04 49.42
N SER A 116 13.60 30.05 48.83
CA SER A 116 12.16 30.33 49.03
C SER A 116 11.24 29.85 47.89
N PRO A 117 9.99 29.43 48.17
CA PRO A 117 8.99 29.12 47.15
C PRO A 117 8.16 30.38 46.75
N GLY A 118 8.43 30.93 45.58
CA GLY A 118 7.62 31.98 44.94
C GLY A 118 6.90 31.48 43.68
N GLY A 119 5.78 32.09 43.28
CA GLY A 119 5.25 31.96 41.91
C GLY A 119 3.91 31.24 41.69
N ARG A 120 3.10 30.90 42.71
CA ARG A 120 1.73 30.36 42.52
C ARG A 120 0.58 31.22 43.08
N ARG A 121 0.78 32.54 43.21
CA ARG A 121 -0.26 33.55 43.51
C ARG A 121 -0.11 34.80 42.62
N LYS A 122 -0.56 34.71 41.36
CA LYS A 122 -0.90 35.88 40.50
C LYS A 122 -2.06 35.61 39.51
N GLY A 123 -2.41 34.35 39.23
CA GLY A 123 -3.48 33.99 38.28
C GLY A 123 -4.92 33.92 38.83
N ARG A 124 -5.20 34.42 40.05
CA ARG A 124 -6.54 34.35 40.67
C ARG A 124 -7.20 35.68 40.99
N GLU A 125 -6.43 36.76 41.12
CA GLU A 125 -6.98 38.10 41.40
C GLU A 125 -7.45 38.82 40.12
N ALA A 126 -6.76 38.60 38.99
CA ALA A 126 -7.15 39.17 37.68
C ALA A 126 -8.58 38.77 37.25
N ALA A 127 -9.00 37.53 37.53
CA ALA A 127 -10.35 37.06 37.20
C ALA A 127 -11.45 37.71 38.07
N ALA A 128 -11.12 38.20 39.26
CA ALA A 128 -12.07 38.87 40.15
C ALA A 128 -12.33 40.34 39.76
N ALA A 129 -11.38 40.97 39.04
CA ALA A 129 -11.53 42.34 38.56
C ALA A 129 -12.52 42.45 37.39
N ILE A 130 -12.42 41.55 36.40
CA ILE A 130 -13.26 41.55 35.19
C ILE A 130 -14.75 41.36 35.56
N MET A 131 -15.05 40.53 36.56
CA MET A 131 -16.40 40.24 37.05
C MET A 131 -17.08 41.42 37.78
N ARG A 132 -16.44 42.60 37.90
CA ARG A 132 -17.03 43.82 38.49
C ARG A 132 -17.45 44.88 37.46
N ALA A 133 -17.24 44.65 36.16
CA ALA A 133 -17.41 45.68 35.13
C ALA A 133 -18.77 45.67 34.38
N LEU A 134 -19.66 44.68 34.61
CA LEU A 134 -20.89 44.49 33.83
C LEU A 134 -22.12 44.14 34.71
N PRO A 135 -22.96 45.11 35.09
CA PRO A 135 -24.24 44.84 35.76
C PRO A 135 -25.33 44.50 34.75
N GLY A 136 -25.88 43.27 34.78
CA GLY A 136 -27.03 42.91 33.93
C GLY A 136 -27.48 41.44 33.87
N LEU A 137 -26.59 40.47 34.14
CA LEU A 137 -26.87 39.03 33.92
C LEU A 137 -27.22 38.24 35.19
N GLY A 138 -28.05 38.83 36.07
CA GLY A 138 -28.44 38.23 37.35
C GLY A 138 -29.27 36.92 37.29
N PRO A 139 -30.33 36.80 36.47
CA PRO A 139 -31.35 35.76 36.65
C PRO A 139 -31.18 34.48 35.80
N LEU A 140 -29.99 34.19 35.24
CA LEU A 140 -29.77 33.01 34.37
C LEU A 140 -28.75 31.96 34.87
N LEU A 141 -28.11 32.19 36.04
CA LEU A 141 -27.03 31.32 36.55
C LEU A 141 -27.35 30.58 37.86
N ARG A 142 -28.64 30.31 38.14
CA ARG A 142 -29.08 29.47 39.29
C ARG A 142 -29.39 28.01 38.96
N ALA A 143 -29.23 27.57 37.70
CA ALA A 143 -29.52 26.20 37.25
C ALA A 143 -28.28 25.29 37.07
N ALA A 144 -27.12 25.65 37.63
CA ALA A 144 -25.83 24.98 37.34
C ALA A 144 -25.00 24.58 38.59
N ARG A 145 -25.65 24.19 39.69
CA ARG A 145 -24.98 23.69 40.92
C ARG A 145 -25.15 22.18 41.11
N GLY A 146 -24.81 21.39 40.09
CA GLY A 146 -25.10 19.95 40.07
C GLY A 146 -24.11 19.01 39.38
N TRP A 147 -22.99 19.49 38.82
CA TRP A 147 -21.96 18.62 38.21
C TRP A 147 -20.64 18.69 38.97
N GLY A 148 -20.06 17.52 39.25
CA GLY A 148 -18.72 17.39 39.82
C GLY A 148 -17.63 17.77 38.81
N ARG A 149 -16.39 17.97 39.30
CA ARG A 149 -15.24 18.15 38.40
C ARG A 149 -15.02 16.87 37.58
N PRO A 150 -14.93 16.93 36.25
CA PRO A 150 -14.55 15.76 35.47
C PRO A 150 -13.11 15.33 35.80
N PRO A 151 -12.80 14.02 35.81
CA PRO A 151 -11.44 13.55 35.96
C PRO A 151 -10.58 14.02 34.78
N ARG A 152 -9.33 14.40 35.04
CA ARG A 152 -8.34 14.74 33.99
C ARG A 152 -7.85 13.47 33.28
N ARG A 153 -8.70 12.87 32.43
CA ARG A 153 -8.34 11.68 31.64
C ARG A 153 -9.06 11.56 30.29
N CYS A 154 -9.14 12.68 29.56
CA CYS A 154 -9.44 12.70 28.13
C CYS A 154 -8.21 13.22 27.34
N LEU A 155 -7.07 12.55 27.52
CA LEU A 155 -6.07 12.53 26.44
C LEU A 155 -6.62 11.63 25.34
N SER A 156 -6.35 11.98 24.09
CA SER A 156 -6.92 11.31 22.91
C SER A 156 -6.75 9.78 22.96
N ALA A 157 -7.75 9.06 22.45
CA ALA A 157 -7.54 7.70 21.98
C ALA A 157 -6.64 7.78 20.74
N MET A 158 -5.33 7.84 20.97
CA MET A 158 -4.33 7.98 19.91
C MET A 158 -4.45 6.84 18.90
N ALA A 159 -4.10 7.13 17.64
CA ALA A 159 -4.05 6.11 16.61
C ALA A 159 -3.17 4.94 17.06
N ARG A 160 -3.60 3.70 16.77
CA ARG A 160 -2.86 2.47 17.14
C ARG A 160 -1.48 2.37 16.49
N TYR A 161 -1.23 3.19 15.50
CA TYR A 161 0.02 3.32 14.78
C TYR A 161 0.35 4.80 14.62
N GLY A 162 1.63 5.14 14.69
CA GLY A 162 2.16 6.46 14.36
C GLY A 162 3.28 6.34 13.33
N THR A 163 3.75 7.46 12.81
CA THR A 163 4.85 7.50 11.85
C THR A 163 5.96 8.46 12.29
N GLU A 164 7.17 8.25 11.78
CA GLU A 164 8.30 9.17 11.92
C GLU A 164 8.91 9.43 10.54
N GLN A 165 8.98 10.72 10.16
CA GLN A 165 9.64 11.16 8.94
C GLN A 165 11.16 11.22 9.14
N ARG A 166 11.91 10.85 8.10
CA ARG A 166 13.37 10.93 8.01
C ARG A 166 13.76 11.45 6.62
N GLY A 167 14.95 12.06 6.54
CA GLY A 167 15.38 12.83 5.39
C GLY A 167 14.54 14.08 5.14
N ARG A 168 14.71 14.66 3.95
CA ARG A 168 13.97 15.81 3.45
C ARG A 168 12.81 15.35 2.56
N PRO A 169 11.56 15.79 2.79
CA PRO A 169 10.45 15.56 1.87
C PRO A 169 10.75 16.04 0.45
N ASN A 170 10.22 15.34 -0.54
CA ASN A 170 10.41 15.64 -1.97
C ASN A 170 11.87 15.51 -2.45
N SER A 171 12.69 14.65 -1.82
CA SER A 171 13.97 14.17 -2.35
C SER A 171 14.19 12.66 -2.07
N PRO A 172 15.09 11.96 -2.81
CA PRO A 172 15.24 10.49 -2.73
C PRO A 172 15.64 9.92 -1.37
N ASP A 173 16.08 10.77 -0.43
CA ASP A 173 16.40 10.44 0.96
C ASP A 173 15.17 10.43 1.90
N TYR A 174 13.99 10.88 1.46
CA TYR A 174 12.77 10.87 2.27
C TYR A 174 12.36 9.45 2.65
N ARG A 175 12.07 9.21 3.93
CA ARG A 175 11.52 7.97 4.46
C ARG A 175 10.46 8.23 5.52
N LEU A 176 9.39 7.45 5.50
CA LEU A 176 8.33 7.45 6.50
C LEU A 176 8.31 6.09 7.21
N TYR A 177 8.90 6.03 8.40
CA TYR A 177 8.95 4.84 9.24
C TYR A 177 7.71 4.73 10.12
N PHE A 178 7.37 3.52 10.55
CA PHE A 178 6.17 3.22 11.33
C PHE A 178 6.47 2.88 12.79
N LYS A 179 5.52 3.20 13.67
CA LYS A 179 5.54 2.86 15.09
C LYS A 179 4.22 2.24 15.52
N ASN A 180 4.27 1.28 16.44
CA ASN A 180 3.09 0.73 17.10
C ASN A 180 2.55 1.69 18.20
N GLY A 181 1.44 1.32 18.86
CA GLY A 181 0.81 2.11 19.92
C GLY A 181 1.65 2.30 21.19
N ASP A 182 2.71 1.51 21.39
CA ASP A 182 3.70 1.67 22.46
C ASP A 182 4.86 2.60 22.05
N GLY A 183 4.89 3.07 20.80
CA GLY A 183 5.96 3.89 20.22
C GLY A 183 7.15 3.11 19.67
N LYS A 184 7.09 1.78 19.63
CA LYS A 184 8.15 0.90 19.09
C LYS A 184 8.14 0.90 17.57
N TYR A 185 9.31 0.92 16.94
CA TYR A 185 9.42 0.81 15.48
C TYR A 185 8.95 -0.56 15.00
N ILE A 186 8.33 -0.57 13.82
CA ILE A 186 7.75 -1.75 13.17
C ILE A 186 7.87 -1.63 11.64
N SER A 187 7.89 -2.78 10.95
CA SER A 187 7.69 -2.83 9.50
C SER A 187 6.20 -2.67 9.15
N PRO A 188 5.80 -1.78 8.21
CA PRO A 188 4.43 -1.75 7.72
C PRO A 188 4.08 -3.02 6.92
N PHE A 189 5.05 -3.65 6.25
CA PHE A 189 4.88 -4.85 5.44
C PHE A 189 4.70 -6.11 6.32
N HIS A 190 5.49 -6.26 7.39
CA HIS A 190 5.56 -7.52 8.15
C HIS A 190 4.88 -7.47 9.52
N ASP A 191 4.91 -6.35 10.25
CA ASP A 191 4.50 -6.29 11.66
C ASP A 191 3.06 -5.80 11.90
N ILE A 192 2.45 -5.11 10.92
CA ILE A 192 1.03 -4.72 10.99
C ILE A 192 0.18 -5.94 10.60
N PRO A 193 -0.73 -6.45 11.46
CA PRO A 193 -1.53 -7.62 11.11
C PRO A 193 -2.42 -7.39 9.89
N LEU A 194 -2.49 -8.34 8.95
CA LEU A 194 -3.44 -8.29 7.81
C LEU A 194 -4.87 -8.05 8.28
N PHE A 195 -5.33 -8.85 9.25
CA PHE A 195 -6.68 -8.77 9.78
C PHE A 195 -6.80 -7.69 10.86
N ALA A 196 -7.64 -6.69 10.61
CA ALA A 196 -7.96 -5.64 11.54
C ALA A 196 -8.91 -6.15 12.63
N ALA A 197 -8.36 -6.78 13.67
CA ALA A 197 -9.06 -7.39 14.80
C ALA A 197 -10.45 -6.77 15.06
N ALA A 198 -11.48 -7.61 14.93
CA ALA A 198 -12.85 -7.28 15.27
C ALA A 198 -12.93 -6.78 16.73
N LYS A 199 -14.03 -6.10 17.07
CA LYS A 199 -14.24 -5.64 18.45
C LYS A 199 -14.13 -6.83 19.40
N GLU A 200 -13.38 -6.66 20.48
CA GLU A 200 -13.65 -7.47 21.67
C GLU A 200 -15.03 -7.05 22.18
N ASP A 201 -16.07 -7.80 21.84
CA ASP A 201 -17.42 -7.62 22.36
C ASP A 201 -17.49 -8.11 23.82
N LYS A 202 -16.69 -7.46 24.68
CA LYS A 202 -16.67 -7.60 26.15
C LYS A 202 -17.78 -6.76 26.81
N GLU A 203 -18.93 -6.64 26.14
CA GLU A 203 -20.19 -6.21 26.73
C GLU A 203 -21.33 -6.81 25.89
N ILE A 204 -22.31 -7.45 26.54
CA ILE A 204 -23.38 -8.21 25.88
C ILE A 204 -24.63 -7.33 25.74
N PRO A 205 -25.10 -7.02 24.51
CA PRO A 205 -26.43 -6.47 24.28
C PRO A 205 -27.43 -7.60 24.02
N ALA A 206 -28.49 -7.70 24.83
CA ALA A 206 -29.46 -8.78 24.74
C ALA A 206 -30.47 -8.62 23.58
N LYS A 207 -30.05 -8.92 22.35
CA LYS A 207 -30.89 -9.39 21.22
C LYS A 207 -30.03 -9.78 20.01
N ARG A 208 -29.90 -11.09 19.72
CA ARG A 208 -29.25 -11.57 18.49
C ARG A 208 -30.18 -11.36 17.29
N SER A 209 -29.88 -10.36 16.46
CA SER A 209 -30.40 -10.32 15.09
C SER A 209 -29.80 -11.49 14.28
N LYS A 210 -30.60 -12.13 13.42
CA LYS A 210 -30.28 -13.42 12.79
C LYS A 210 -29.80 -13.26 11.34
N THR A 211 -28.89 -12.31 11.08
CA THR A 211 -28.48 -11.99 9.69
C THR A 211 -27.05 -11.49 9.48
N THR A 212 -26.31 -11.10 10.52
CA THR A 212 -24.93 -10.59 10.36
C THR A 212 -23.89 -11.69 10.56
N ALA A 213 -23.33 -12.20 9.46
CA ALA A 213 -21.99 -12.76 9.50
C ALA A 213 -21.00 -11.67 9.95
N SER A 214 -19.94 -12.03 10.68
CA SER A 214 -18.92 -11.07 11.11
C SER A 214 -18.12 -10.58 9.91
N GLU A 215 -18.38 -9.33 9.48
CA GLU A 215 -17.70 -8.72 8.35
C GLU A 215 -16.18 -8.68 8.60
N VAL A 216 -15.41 -9.35 7.73
CA VAL A 216 -13.96 -9.48 7.89
C VAL A 216 -13.31 -8.15 7.54
N LEU A 217 -12.61 -7.56 8.51
CA LEU A 217 -11.93 -6.29 8.37
C LEU A 217 -10.43 -6.51 8.19
N PHE A 218 -9.84 -5.72 7.30
CA PHE A 218 -8.41 -5.71 7.00
C PHE A 218 -7.80 -4.39 7.45
N ASN A 219 -6.51 -4.39 7.81
CA ASN A 219 -5.75 -3.15 7.89
C ASN A 219 -5.21 -2.84 6.48
N MET A 220 -5.27 -1.59 6.06
CA MET A 220 -4.61 -1.08 4.86
C MET A 220 -3.51 -0.11 5.30
N VAL A 221 -2.35 -0.16 4.65
CA VAL A 221 -1.32 0.87 4.75
C VAL A 221 -1.57 1.87 3.63
N VAL A 222 -1.98 3.11 3.95
CA VAL A 222 -2.12 4.15 2.92
C VAL A 222 -0.74 4.67 2.53
N GLU A 223 -0.44 4.67 1.24
CA GLU A 223 0.81 5.17 0.67
C GLU A 223 0.60 6.52 -0.01
N VAL A 224 -0.37 6.60 -0.94
CA VAL A 224 -0.63 7.78 -1.76
C VAL A 224 -2.03 8.35 -1.46
N PRO A 225 -2.12 9.56 -0.89
CA PRO A 225 -3.39 10.27 -0.71
C PRO A 225 -4.11 10.55 -2.03
N ARG A 226 -5.44 10.49 -2.02
CA ARG A 226 -6.26 10.81 -3.20
C ARG A 226 -5.97 12.22 -3.74
N TRP A 227 -5.95 12.32 -5.07
CA TRP A 227 -5.65 13.51 -5.87
C TRP A 227 -4.20 14.03 -5.78
N THR A 228 -3.28 13.26 -5.19
CA THR A 228 -1.84 13.52 -5.25
C THR A 228 -1.16 12.73 -6.38
N ASN A 229 0.07 13.14 -6.75
CA ASN A 229 0.79 12.63 -7.92
C ASN A 229 2.04 11.79 -7.58
N ALA A 230 2.69 12.02 -6.44
CA ALA A 230 3.90 11.29 -6.06
C ALA A 230 3.60 9.79 -5.92
N LYS A 231 4.33 8.91 -6.64
CA LYS A 231 4.25 7.46 -6.37
C LYS A 231 5.06 7.16 -5.11
N MET A 232 4.34 7.12 -4.00
CA MET A 232 4.85 6.62 -2.72
C MET A 232 4.62 5.12 -2.65
N GLU A 233 5.53 4.39 -2.00
CA GLU A 233 5.53 2.93 -1.92
C GLU A 233 6.24 2.45 -0.64
N ILE A 234 5.79 1.35 -0.05
CA ILE A 234 6.52 0.57 0.96
C ILE A 234 7.85 0.10 0.34
N ALA A 235 8.98 0.46 0.95
CA ALA A 235 10.29 0.05 0.46
C ALA A 235 10.57 -1.43 0.78
N THR A 236 10.05 -2.36 -0.01
CA THR A 236 10.24 -3.81 0.14
C THR A 236 11.72 -4.21 0.22
N GLU A 237 12.60 -3.53 -0.50
CA GLU A 237 14.06 -3.73 -0.46
C GLU A 237 14.83 -3.05 0.71
N GLU A 238 14.17 -2.35 1.63
CA GLU A 238 14.82 -1.62 2.74
C GLU A 238 14.39 -2.12 4.14
N PRO A 239 15.31 -2.22 5.12
CA PRO A 239 14.97 -2.71 6.47
C PRO A 239 13.88 -1.87 7.16
N LEU A 240 12.92 -2.55 7.82
CA LEU A 240 11.68 -1.96 8.35
C LEU A 240 10.75 -1.33 7.30
N ASN A 241 11.03 -1.53 6.01
CA ASN A 241 10.20 -1.21 4.85
C ASN A 241 9.49 0.16 4.93
N PRO A 242 10.20 1.27 5.24
CA PRO A 242 9.61 2.60 5.29
C PRO A 242 8.94 2.96 3.97
N ILE A 243 7.90 3.81 4.01
CA ILE A 243 7.38 4.40 2.77
C ILE A 243 8.43 5.38 2.22
N LYS A 244 8.73 5.26 0.92
CA LYS A 244 9.58 6.17 0.14
C LYS A 244 8.85 6.61 -1.13
N GLN A 245 9.47 7.48 -1.93
CA GLN A 245 8.99 7.79 -3.28
C GLN A 245 9.80 7.00 -4.31
N ASP A 246 9.10 6.40 -5.29
CA ASP A 246 9.68 5.70 -6.44
C ASP A 246 10.66 6.62 -7.20
N THR A 247 11.76 6.06 -7.71
CA THR A 247 12.72 6.80 -8.55
C THR A 247 12.92 6.17 -9.92
N LYS A 248 12.55 6.91 -10.97
CA LYS A 248 12.67 6.51 -12.37
C LYS A 248 13.77 7.32 -13.05
N LYS A 249 14.80 6.64 -13.57
CA LYS A 249 15.98 7.26 -14.22
C LYS A 249 16.67 8.33 -13.34
N GLY A 250 16.80 8.06 -12.04
CA GLY A 250 17.45 8.97 -11.08
C GLY A 250 16.63 10.21 -10.70
N LYS A 251 15.35 10.27 -11.07
CA LYS A 251 14.40 11.32 -10.65
C LYS A 251 13.24 10.71 -9.89
N LEU A 252 12.68 11.47 -8.95
CA LEU A 252 11.42 11.13 -8.27
C LEU A 252 10.30 10.91 -9.29
N ARG A 253 9.50 9.86 -9.11
CA ARG A 253 8.38 9.53 -10.00
C ARG A 253 7.08 10.17 -9.51
N TYR A 254 6.40 10.83 -10.44
CA TYR A 254 5.06 11.38 -10.28
C TYR A 254 4.17 10.79 -11.37
N VAL A 255 2.97 10.34 -11.02
CA VAL A 255 1.98 9.81 -11.96
C VAL A 255 1.26 10.96 -12.64
N ALA A 256 1.09 10.88 -13.95
CA ALA A 256 0.46 11.91 -14.76
C ALA A 256 -1.02 12.16 -14.37
N ASN A 257 -1.50 13.39 -14.60
CA ASN A 257 -2.94 13.67 -14.59
C ASN A 257 -3.50 13.28 -15.97
N ILE A 258 -4.36 12.27 -16.04
CA ILE A 258 -4.98 11.80 -17.28
C ILE A 258 -6.42 12.28 -17.27
N PHE A 259 -6.76 13.24 -18.13
CA PHE A 259 -8.06 13.88 -18.13
C PHE A 259 -9.21 12.84 -18.23
N PRO A 260 -10.23 12.89 -17.33
CA PRO A 260 -10.55 13.96 -16.37
C PRO A 260 -9.90 13.83 -14.98
N HIS A 261 -9.04 12.86 -14.75
CA HIS A 261 -8.48 12.48 -13.45
C HIS A 261 -7.29 13.35 -13.02
N LYS A 262 -7.30 13.81 -11.77
CA LYS A 262 -6.18 14.46 -11.06
C LYS A 262 -5.49 13.40 -10.19
N GLY A 263 -4.22 13.08 -10.50
CA GLY A 263 -3.44 12.09 -9.73
C GLY A 263 -4.14 10.74 -9.55
N TYR A 264 -3.90 10.07 -8.42
CA TYR A 264 -4.64 8.87 -8.00
C TYR A 264 -6.09 9.24 -7.62
N ILE A 265 -7.09 8.46 -8.06
CA ILE A 265 -8.51 8.75 -7.82
C ILE A 265 -9.14 8.03 -6.62
N TRP A 266 -8.32 7.31 -5.86
CA TRP A 266 -8.60 6.68 -4.56
C TRP A 266 -7.56 7.15 -3.54
N ASN A 267 -7.75 6.82 -2.26
CA ASN A 267 -6.57 6.68 -1.40
C ASN A 267 -5.94 5.32 -1.74
N TYR A 268 -4.65 5.29 -2.01
CA TYR A 268 -3.96 4.13 -2.56
C TYR A 268 -2.87 3.62 -1.60
N GLY A 269 -2.57 2.33 -1.68
CA GLY A 269 -1.52 1.64 -0.93
C GLY A 269 -1.89 0.17 -0.74
N ALA A 270 -1.09 -0.59 0.02
CA ALA A 270 -1.24 -2.04 0.06
C ALA A 270 -1.90 -2.60 1.35
N LEU A 271 -2.25 -3.89 1.31
CA LEU A 271 -2.46 -4.68 2.53
C LEU A 271 -1.09 -5.11 3.13
N PRO A 272 -0.96 -5.12 4.46
CA PRO A 272 0.22 -5.67 5.11
C PRO A 272 0.10 -7.20 5.21
N GLN A 273 1.24 -7.87 5.28
CA GLN A 273 1.35 -9.34 5.39
C GLN A 273 0.82 -10.14 4.19
N THR A 274 0.87 -9.57 2.99
CA THR A 274 0.48 -10.17 1.71
C THR A 274 1.60 -9.93 0.70
N TRP A 275 1.88 -10.88 -0.20
CA TRP A 275 2.94 -10.77 -1.21
C TRP A 275 2.55 -11.49 -2.51
N GLU A 276 2.80 -10.86 -3.65
CA GLU A 276 2.60 -11.39 -4.98
C GLU A 276 3.90 -12.10 -5.44
N ASP A 277 4.07 -13.38 -5.08
CA ASP A 277 5.31 -14.14 -5.32
C ASP A 277 5.67 -14.22 -6.83
N PRO A 278 6.84 -13.68 -7.27
CA PRO A 278 7.24 -13.68 -8.68
C PRO A 278 7.65 -15.06 -9.19
N ASN A 279 7.76 -16.05 -8.31
CA ASN A 279 7.96 -17.45 -8.66
C ASN A 279 6.62 -18.20 -8.79
N HIS A 280 5.52 -17.64 -8.28
CA HIS A 280 4.18 -18.19 -8.45
C HIS A 280 3.52 -17.61 -9.71
N LYS A 281 3.24 -18.49 -10.67
CA LYS A 281 2.40 -18.17 -11.82
C LYS A 281 0.92 -18.32 -11.46
N ASP A 282 0.16 -17.24 -11.58
CA ASP A 282 -1.28 -17.22 -11.38
C ASP A 282 -2.03 -17.83 -12.58
N ASP A 283 -3.02 -18.69 -12.30
CA ASP A 283 -3.79 -19.44 -13.30
C ASP A 283 -4.84 -18.58 -14.06
N ILE A 284 -5.13 -17.36 -13.58
CA ILE A 284 -6.20 -16.48 -14.08
C ILE A 284 -5.63 -15.42 -15.03
N THR A 285 -4.51 -14.79 -14.67
CA THR A 285 -3.76 -13.86 -15.53
C THR A 285 -2.87 -14.61 -16.53
N GLY A 286 -2.33 -15.76 -16.12
CA GLY A 286 -1.25 -16.44 -16.84
C GLY A 286 0.13 -15.79 -16.64
N CYS A 287 0.30 -14.96 -15.61
CA CYS A 287 1.52 -14.19 -15.29
C CYS A 287 2.05 -14.52 -13.87
N CYS A 288 3.31 -14.20 -13.59
CA CYS A 288 3.87 -14.26 -12.22
C CYS A 288 3.54 -12.99 -11.44
N GLY A 289 3.55 -13.04 -10.10
CA GLY A 289 3.36 -11.85 -9.25
C GLY A 289 4.41 -10.75 -9.46
N ASP A 290 4.05 -9.50 -9.15
CA ASP A 290 4.89 -8.31 -9.29
C ASP A 290 5.98 -8.14 -8.20
N ASN A 291 6.06 -9.09 -7.25
CA ASN A 291 6.96 -9.13 -6.10
C ASN A 291 6.66 -8.13 -4.96
N ASP A 292 5.58 -7.35 -5.03
CA ASP A 292 5.20 -6.37 -4.01
C ASP A 292 3.98 -6.85 -3.16
N PRO A 293 3.49 -6.06 -2.17
CA PRO A 293 2.33 -6.41 -1.35
C PRO A 293 1.02 -6.02 -2.04
N ILE A 294 0.00 -6.90 -2.00
CA ILE A 294 -1.25 -6.72 -2.77
C ILE A 294 -1.92 -5.34 -2.58
N ASP A 295 -2.26 -4.73 -3.71
CA ASP A 295 -2.62 -3.33 -3.81
C ASP A 295 -4.09 -3.02 -3.49
N VAL A 296 -4.39 -1.82 -2.97
CA VAL A 296 -5.72 -1.42 -2.49
C VAL A 296 -6.11 -0.01 -2.93
N CYS A 297 -7.29 0.08 -3.54
CA CYS A 297 -7.98 1.32 -3.86
C CYS A 297 -9.09 1.58 -2.83
N GLU A 298 -8.87 2.51 -1.90
CA GLU A 298 -9.83 2.89 -0.85
C GLU A 298 -10.75 4.03 -1.32
N ILE A 299 -12.03 3.71 -1.47
CA ILE A 299 -13.02 4.52 -2.20
C ILE A 299 -13.80 5.53 -1.33
N GLY A 300 -13.48 5.64 -0.04
CA GLY A 300 -14.18 6.48 0.93
C GLY A 300 -14.05 7.98 0.66
N SER A 301 -15.01 8.74 1.19
CA SER A 301 -15.13 10.20 1.05
C SER A 301 -13.92 10.96 1.62
N LYS A 302 -13.33 10.49 2.72
CA LYS A 302 -12.13 11.09 3.34
C LYS A 302 -10.90 10.96 2.43
N VAL A 303 -10.11 12.03 2.31
CA VAL A 303 -8.72 11.96 1.82
C VAL A 303 -7.82 11.55 3.00
N ARG A 304 -7.06 10.48 2.85
CA ARG A 304 -6.20 9.88 3.88
C ARG A 304 -4.80 10.49 3.87
N SER A 305 -4.04 10.32 4.96
CA SER A 305 -2.62 10.67 4.98
C SER A 305 -1.74 9.50 4.53
N SER A 306 -0.58 9.78 3.92
CA SER A 306 0.47 8.76 3.72
C SER A 306 0.93 8.24 5.09
N GLY A 307 1.02 6.92 5.23
CA GLY A 307 1.22 6.21 6.49
C GLY A 307 0.01 6.14 7.42
N GLU A 308 -1.20 6.54 6.99
CA GLU A 308 -2.42 6.26 7.76
C GLU A 308 -2.75 4.76 7.68
N ILE A 309 -2.88 4.11 8.85
CA ILE A 309 -3.33 2.71 8.92
C ILE A 309 -4.85 2.69 9.07
N VAL A 310 -5.54 2.32 7.99
CA VAL A 310 -7.00 2.36 7.88
C VAL A 310 -7.58 0.97 8.07
N LYS A 311 -8.69 0.86 8.81
CA LYS A 311 -9.49 -0.37 8.82
C LYS A 311 -10.45 -0.36 7.64
N VAL A 312 -10.32 -1.32 6.74
CA VAL A 312 -11.13 -1.39 5.50
C VAL A 312 -11.98 -2.66 5.41
N LYS A 313 -13.10 -2.53 4.71
CA LYS A 313 -13.88 -3.63 4.14
C LYS A 313 -13.42 -3.87 2.71
N VAL A 314 -13.12 -5.11 2.35
CA VAL A 314 -12.95 -5.52 0.96
C VAL A 314 -14.32 -5.61 0.30
N LEU A 315 -14.41 -5.16 -0.96
CA LEU A 315 -15.64 -5.11 -1.75
C LEU A 315 -15.52 -5.91 -3.06
N GLY A 316 -14.31 -6.02 -3.61
CA GLY A 316 -14.02 -6.76 -4.83
C GLY A 316 -12.57 -6.61 -5.27
N VAL A 317 -12.24 -7.08 -6.47
CA VAL A 317 -10.88 -7.01 -7.03
C VAL A 317 -10.90 -6.87 -8.56
N LEU A 318 -9.92 -6.16 -9.10
CA LEU A 318 -9.58 -6.12 -10.53
C LEU A 318 -8.21 -6.78 -10.73
N GLY A 319 -8.13 -7.79 -11.61
CA GLY A 319 -6.84 -8.36 -12.03
C GLY A 319 -6.28 -7.55 -13.19
N MET A 320 -5.26 -6.73 -12.93
CA MET A 320 -4.47 -6.08 -13.96
C MET A 320 -3.32 -7.00 -14.39
N VAL A 321 -2.80 -6.79 -15.60
CA VAL A 321 -1.50 -7.29 -16.03
C VAL A 321 -0.61 -6.09 -16.34
N ASP A 322 0.34 -5.78 -15.44
CA ASP A 322 1.27 -4.65 -15.57
C ASP A 322 2.54 -5.12 -16.27
N GLU A 323 2.75 -4.70 -17.53
CA GLU A 323 3.93 -5.03 -18.37
C GLU A 323 4.32 -6.52 -18.55
N GLY A 324 3.56 -7.46 -17.99
CA GLY A 324 3.81 -8.90 -18.04
C GLY A 324 3.65 -9.61 -16.69
N GLU A 325 3.47 -8.85 -15.61
CA GLU A 325 3.31 -9.32 -14.23
C GLU A 325 1.83 -9.26 -13.79
N THR A 326 1.45 -10.15 -12.88
CA THR A 326 0.15 -10.19 -12.19
C THR A 326 0.12 -9.08 -11.16
N ASP A 327 -0.96 -8.29 -11.20
CA ASP A 327 -1.13 -7.14 -10.33
C ASP A 327 -2.61 -7.05 -9.90
N TRP A 328 -2.94 -7.48 -8.68
CA TRP A 328 -4.31 -7.50 -8.16
C TRP A 328 -4.67 -6.21 -7.41
N LYS A 329 -5.50 -5.36 -8.02
CA LYS A 329 -6.04 -4.13 -7.40
C LYS A 329 -7.32 -4.43 -6.60
N ILE A 330 -7.22 -4.55 -5.28
CA ILE A 330 -8.35 -4.72 -4.35
C ILE A 330 -9.16 -3.43 -4.27
N ILE A 331 -10.49 -3.53 -4.35
CA ILE A 331 -11.41 -2.41 -4.12
C ILE A 331 -11.95 -2.50 -2.69
N ALA A 332 -11.78 -1.43 -1.92
CA ALA A 332 -12.10 -1.40 -0.50
C ALA A 332 -12.69 -0.07 -0.02
N ILE A 333 -13.30 -0.04 1.16
CA ILE A 333 -13.80 1.19 1.81
C ILE A 333 -13.47 1.21 3.30
N GLY A 334 -13.04 2.36 3.82
CA GLY A 334 -12.80 2.56 5.26
C GLY A 334 -14.06 2.40 6.10
N VAL A 335 -13.98 1.68 7.22
CA VAL A 335 -15.13 1.43 8.13
C VAL A 335 -15.60 2.67 8.90
N ASP A 336 -14.82 3.75 8.85
CA ASP A 336 -15.14 5.08 9.37
C ASP A 336 -15.85 5.97 8.34
N ASP A 337 -16.05 5.51 7.11
CA ASP A 337 -16.79 6.25 6.08
C ASP A 337 -18.32 6.11 6.23
N PRO A 338 -19.11 7.20 6.10
CA PRO A 338 -20.56 7.15 6.22
C PRO A 338 -21.28 6.23 5.21
N GLU A 339 -20.70 5.97 4.04
CA GLU A 339 -21.28 5.09 3.01
C GLU A 339 -20.97 3.61 3.26
N ALA A 340 -19.99 3.28 4.11
CA ALA A 340 -19.56 1.89 4.36
C ALA A 340 -20.65 1.00 5.01
N GLN A 341 -21.73 1.59 5.53
CA GLN A 341 -22.93 0.88 6.01
C GLN A 341 -23.91 0.46 4.88
N ASN A 342 -23.70 0.93 3.65
CA ASN A 342 -24.57 0.70 2.49
C ASN A 342 -23.86 -0.05 1.34
N ILE A 343 -22.56 -0.34 1.51
CA ILE A 343 -21.68 -0.91 0.48
C ILE A 343 -21.00 -2.15 1.08
N HIS A 344 -21.37 -3.34 0.60
CA HIS A 344 -20.89 -4.64 1.13
C HIS A 344 -20.32 -5.59 0.07
N ASP A 345 -20.49 -5.26 -1.21
CA ASP A 345 -19.88 -5.96 -2.34
C ASP A 345 -19.71 -5.02 -3.54
N ILE A 346 -19.09 -5.51 -4.62
CA ILE A 346 -18.72 -4.71 -5.79
C ILE A 346 -19.92 -4.11 -6.53
N ASP A 347 -21.08 -4.77 -6.49
CA ASP A 347 -22.33 -4.26 -7.11
C ASP A 347 -22.93 -3.08 -6.35
N ASP A 348 -22.70 -2.97 -5.04
CA ASP A 348 -23.06 -1.75 -4.31
C ASP A 348 -22.19 -0.57 -4.75
N VAL A 349 -20.92 -0.79 -5.14
CA VAL A 349 -20.07 0.27 -5.71
C VAL A 349 -20.64 0.74 -7.05
N ARG A 350 -21.07 -0.17 -7.93
CA ARG A 350 -21.73 0.18 -9.21
C ARG A 350 -23.00 1.01 -8.99
N LYS A 351 -23.79 0.65 -7.97
CA LYS A 351 -25.07 1.25 -7.61
C LYS A 351 -24.96 2.62 -6.92
N HIS A 352 -24.01 2.79 -5.99
CA HIS A 352 -23.85 4.02 -5.19
C HIS A 352 -22.78 4.97 -5.75
N LYS A 353 -21.84 4.47 -6.56
CA LYS A 353 -20.78 5.25 -7.24
C LYS A 353 -20.74 4.93 -8.75
N PRO A 354 -21.82 5.23 -9.51
CA PRO A 354 -21.89 4.90 -10.94
C PRO A 354 -20.77 5.58 -11.74
N GLY A 355 -20.14 4.84 -12.66
CA GLY A 355 -19.00 5.31 -13.45
C GLY A 355 -17.63 5.19 -12.75
N TYR A 356 -17.59 4.88 -11.45
CA TYR A 356 -16.36 4.88 -10.67
C TYR A 356 -15.47 3.65 -10.94
N LEU A 357 -16.07 2.49 -11.20
CA LEU A 357 -15.35 1.28 -11.59
C LEU A 357 -14.84 1.37 -13.04
N GLU A 358 -15.62 1.99 -13.91
CA GLU A 358 -15.26 2.26 -15.31
C GLU A 358 -14.07 3.23 -15.39
N ALA A 359 -14.12 4.32 -14.62
CA ALA A 359 -13.00 5.24 -14.41
C ALA A 359 -11.76 4.54 -13.81
N THR A 360 -11.96 3.50 -13.00
CA THR A 360 -10.87 2.73 -12.40
C THR A 360 -10.11 1.91 -13.44
N ILE A 361 -10.83 1.19 -14.31
CA ILE A 361 -10.22 0.49 -15.45
C ILE A 361 -9.53 1.48 -16.39
N GLU A 362 -10.16 2.63 -16.68
CA GLU A 362 -9.60 3.66 -17.57
C GLU A 362 -8.30 4.27 -17.03
N TRP A 363 -8.24 4.58 -15.73
CA TRP A 363 -7.02 5.06 -15.08
C TRP A 363 -5.90 4.03 -15.17
N PHE A 364 -6.15 2.79 -14.72
CA PHE A 364 -5.14 1.72 -14.71
C PHE A 364 -4.68 1.29 -16.11
N ARG A 365 -5.54 1.40 -17.13
CA ARG A 365 -5.16 1.15 -18.52
C ARG A 365 -4.15 2.17 -19.04
N LEU A 366 -4.32 3.45 -18.65
CA LEU A 366 -3.64 4.58 -19.28
C LEU A 366 -2.49 5.16 -18.45
N TYR A 367 -2.35 4.85 -17.15
CA TYR A 367 -1.46 5.59 -16.23
C TYR A 367 0.02 5.67 -16.65
N LYS A 368 0.52 4.70 -17.44
CA LYS A 368 1.90 4.69 -17.99
C LYS A 368 2.02 5.08 -19.47
N VAL A 369 0.92 5.36 -20.18
CA VAL A 369 0.98 5.82 -21.57
C VAL A 369 1.71 7.17 -21.71
N PRO A 370 1.53 8.16 -20.81
CA PRO A 370 2.37 9.37 -20.78
C PRO A 370 3.87 9.11 -20.58
N ASP A 371 4.24 7.98 -19.97
CA ASP A 371 5.63 7.53 -19.77
C ASP A 371 6.21 6.80 -21.01
N GLY A 372 5.43 6.66 -22.09
CA GLY A 372 5.80 5.94 -23.31
C GLY A 372 5.70 4.41 -23.21
N LYS A 373 4.90 3.89 -22.26
CA LYS A 373 4.55 2.47 -22.17
C LYS A 373 3.27 2.16 -22.97
N PRO A 374 3.01 0.89 -23.33
CA PRO A 374 1.71 0.48 -23.86
C PRO A 374 0.58 0.65 -22.83
N GLU A 375 -0.66 0.48 -23.28
CA GLU A 375 -1.82 0.31 -22.40
C GLU A 375 -1.75 -1.04 -21.65
N ASN A 376 -2.21 -1.06 -20.40
CA ASN A 376 -2.19 -2.27 -19.57
C ASN A 376 -3.33 -3.24 -19.88
N GLY A 377 -3.05 -4.53 -19.67
CA GLY A 377 -4.00 -5.63 -19.82
C GLY A 377 -4.82 -5.88 -18.55
N PHE A 378 -5.91 -6.66 -18.68
CA PHE A 378 -6.73 -7.07 -17.55
C PHE A 378 -7.24 -8.49 -17.72
N ALA A 379 -7.20 -9.27 -16.63
CA ALA A 379 -7.92 -10.54 -16.54
C ALA A 379 -9.44 -10.32 -16.63
N PHE A 380 -10.19 -11.39 -16.92
CA PHE A 380 -11.66 -11.37 -17.06
C PHE A 380 -12.20 -10.27 -17.99
N ASN A 381 -11.42 -9.82 -18.99
CA ASN A 381 -11.76 -8.69 -19.86
C ASN A 381 -12.06 -7.38 -19.08
N GLY A 382 -11.44 -7.19 -17.92
CA GLY A 382 -11.65 -6.04 -17.03
C GLY A 382 -12.87 -6.16 -16.09
N GLU A 383 -13.49 -7.33 -15.98
CA GLU A 383 -14.59 -7.54 -15.03
C GLU A 383 -14.08 -7.59 -13.58
N PHE A 384 -14.48 -6.62 -12.74
CA PHE A 384 -14.26 -6.70 -11.29
C PHE A 384 -15.02 -7.89 -10.69
N LYS A 385 -14.31 -8.72 -9.95
CA LYS A 385 -14.89 -9.85 -9.19
C LYS A 385 -15.32 -9.38 -7.80
N GLY A 386 -16.37 -9.99 -7.25
CA GLY A 386 -16.93 -9.64 -5.95
C GLY A 386 -16.05 -9.97 -4.75
N LYS A 387 -16.46 -9.50 -3.57
CA LYS A 387 -15.70 -9.58 -2.32
C LYS A 387 -15.14 -10.95 -2.01
N ASP A 388 -15.95 -12.00 -2.12
CA ASP A 388 -15.55 -13.33 -1.67
C ASP A 388 -14.38 -13.88 -2.51
N PHE A 389 -14.35 -13.57 -3.81
CA PHE A 389 -13.21 -13.89 -4.69
C PHE A 389 -11.97 -13.08 -4.29
N ALA A 390 -12.12 -11.78 -4.05
CA ALA A 390 -11.04 -10.91 -3.59
C ALA A 390 -10.43 -11.39 -2.25
N VAL A 391 -11.26 -11.91 -1.34
CA VAL A 391 -10.83 -12.48 -0.05
C VAL A 391 -10.04 -13.79 -0.25
N GLU A 392 -10.34 -14.61 -1.25
CA GLU A 392 -9.47 -15.77 -1.57
C GLU A 392 -8.12 -15.35 -2.17
N ILE A 393 -8.08 -14.35 -3.06
CA ILE A 393 -6.80 -13.79 -3.59
C ILE A 393 -5.93 -13.25 -2.44
N ILE A 394 -6.52 -12.48 -1.51
CA ILE A 394 -5.82 -11.95 -0.33
C ILE A 394 -5.31 -13.08 0.59
N LYS A 395 -6.02 -14.21 0.70
CA LYS A 395 -5.52 -15.36 1.45
C LYS A 395 -4.32 -16.01 0.76
N SER A 396 -4.35 -16.18 -0.56
CA SER A 396 -3.22 -16.75 -1.31
C SER A 396 -1.96 -15.90 -1.13
N THR A 397 -2.03 -14.59 -1.35
CA THR A 397 -0.88 -13.68 -1.15
C THR A 397 -0.44 -13.60 0.31
N HIS A 398 -1.33 -13.83 1.29
CA HIS A 398 -0.99 -13.97 2.70
C HIS A 398 -0.24 -15.29 3.01
N GLU A 399 -0.58 -16.41 2.37
CA GLU A 399 0.19 -17.66 2.49
C GLU A 399 1.56 -17.55 1.80
N TYR A 400 1.67 -16.84 0.67
CA TYR A 400 2.96 -16.55 0.03
C TYR A 400 3.85 -15.68 0.94
N TRP A 401 3.31 -14.61 1.54
CA TRP A 401 4.04 -13.84 2.55
C TRP A 401 4.46 -14.68 3.77
N LYS A 402 3.64 -15.65 4.21
CA LYS A 402 4.06 -16.60 5.27
C LYS A 402 5.21 -17.48 4.81
N ALA A 403 5.23 -17.93 3.55
CA ALA A 403 6.31 -18.73 3.01
C ALA A 403 7.62 -17.93 2.94
N LEU A 404 7.57 -16.72 2.38
CA LEU A 404 8.64 -15.72 2.39
C LEU A 404 9.21 -15.51 3.80
N LEU A 405 8.37 -15.11 4.75
CA LEU A 405 8.81 -14.71 6.08
C LEU A 405 9.38 -15.86 6.91
N HIS A 406 9.06 -17.11 6.58
CA HIS A 406 9.61 -18.31 7.22
C HIS A 406 10.72 -19.00 6.40
N LYS A 407 11.30 -18.34 5.38
CA LYS A 407 12.36 -18.89 4.51
C LYS A 407 11.96 -20.19 3.78
N LYS A 408 10.70 -20.26 3.34
CA LYS A 408 10.13 -21.36 2.53
C LYS A 408 9.93 -20.99 1.06
N ALA A 409 9.93 -19.69 0.75
CA ALA A 409 10.05 -19.14 -0.60
C ALA A 409 11.32 -18.28 -0.66
N ASP A 410 11.85 -18.04 -1.87
CA ASP A 410 12.96 -17.11 -2.08
C ASP A 410 12.41 -15.69 -2.28
N GLY A 411 12.74 -14.79 -1.36
CA GLY A 411 12.33 -13.38 -1.41
C GLY A 411 13.28 -12.48 -2.18
N GLY A 412 14.37 -13.01 -2.76
CA GLY A 412 15.32 -12.24 -3.55
C GLY A 412 15.88 -11.03 -2.82
N THR A 413 15.43 -9.84 -3.21
CA THR A 413 15.88 -8.56 -2.63
C THR A 413 15.08 -8.10 -1.41
N ILE A 414 13.94 -8.70 -1.08
CA ILE A 414 13.03 -8.23 -0.02
C ILE A 414 13.68 -8.29 1.36
N LYS A 415 13.61 -7.19 2.11
CA LYS A 415 14.11 -7.08 3.48
C LYS A 415 13.03 -7.44 4.47
N CYS A 416 12.96 -8.74 4.76
CA CYS A 416 12.05 -9.36 5.72
C CYS A 416 12.19 -8.91 7.19
N THR A 417 12.92 -7.83 7.51
CA THR A 417 13.21 -7.39 8.88
C THR A 417 11.93 -6.97 9.62
N ASN A 418 11.66 -7.60 10.77
CA ASN A 418 10.45 -7.38 11.57
C ASN A 418 10.75 -7.42 13.09
N VAL A 419 9.76 -7.06 13.91
CA VAL A 419 9.93 -6.85 15.37
C VAL A 419 8.89 -7.62 16.20
N LEU A 420 7.72 -7.94 15.63
CA LEU A 420 6.56 -8.50 16.33
C LEU A 420 6.16 -9.91 15.85
N VAL A 421 6.65 -10.37 14.70
CA VAL A 421 6.23 -11.66 14.10
C VAL A 421 6.91 -12.83 14.80
N SER A 422 6.22 -13.41 15.78
CA SER A 422 6.71 -14.57 16.54
C SER A 422 7.02 -15.77 15.63
N GLY A 423 8.23 -16.33 15.75
CA GLY A 423 8.72 -17.45 14.92
C GLY A 423 9.47 -17.03 13.66
N SER A 424 9.49 -15.74 13.33
CA SER A 424 10.28 -15.16 12.24
C SER A 424 11.79 -15.36 12.46
N PRO A 425 12.53 -15.97 11.51
CA PRO A 425 14.00 -16.01 11.49
C PRO A 425 14.63 -14.69 10.99
N PHE A 426 13.85 -13.61 10.93
CA PHE A 426 14.24 -12.25 10.56
C PHE A 426 13.84 -11.20 11.64
N CYS A 427 13.37 -11.66 12.81
CA CYS A 427 13.03 -10.78 13.92
C CYS A 427 14.29 -10.11 14.48
N CYS A 428 14.31 -8.78 14.60
CA CYS A 428 15.38 -8.02 15.25
C CYS A 428 14.95 -7.46 16.61
N SER A 429 15.87 -6.85 17.36
CA SER A 429 15.55 -6.20 18.63
C SER A 429 14.98 -4.79 18.44
N GLU A 430 14.34 -4.25 19.48
CA GLU A 430 13.86 -2.86 19.49
C GLU A 430 15.03 -1.86 19.36
N GLU A 431 16.22 -2.25 19.81
CA GLU A 431 17.47 -1.51 19.71
C GLU A 431 18.00 -1.51 18.26
N ASP A 432 17.98 -2.65 17.57
CA ASP A 432 18.36 -2.74 16.14
C ASP A 432 17.40 -1.91 15.28
N ALA A 433 16.08 -2.07 15.51
CA ALA A 433 15.07 -1.31 14.80
C ALA A 433 15.22 0.20 15.01
N ARG A 434 15.55 0.62 16.24
CA ARG A 434 15.87 2.01 16.57
C ARG A 434 17.16 2.50 15.89
N SER A 435 18.18 1.64 15.79
CA SER A 435 19.45 1.95 15.12
C SER A 435 19.26 2.17 13.61
N ILE A 436 18.45 1.33 12.95
CA ILE A 436 18.07 1.48 11.54
C ILE A 436 17.48 2.88 11.31
N VAL A 437 16.44 3.27 12.05
CA VAL A 437 15.80 4.60 11.88
C VAL A 437 16.71 5.76 12.29
N GLN A 438 17.65 5.55 13.23
CA GLN A 438 18.64 6.55 13.61
C GLN A 438 19.77 6.74 12.60
N SER A 439 20.11 5.73 11.80
CA SER A 439 21.05 5.84 10.68
C SER A 439 20.45 6.52 9.44
N ALA A 440 19.12 6.52 9.30
CA ALA A 440 18.45 7.29 8.25
C ALA A 440 18.65 8.80 8.45
N PRO A 441 18.79 9.59 7.37
CA PRO A 441 19.06 11.02 7.45
C PRO A 441 18.10 11.77 8.38
N VAL A 442 18.61 12.80 9.06
CA VAL A 442 17.80 13.60 10.00
C VAL A 442 16.60 14.25 9.29
N PRO A 443 15.46 14.46 9.96
CA PRO A 443 14.32 15.13 9.35
C PRO A 443 14.68 16.59 9.02
N VAL A 444 14.40 17.02 7.78
CA VAL A 444 14.59 18.40 7.34
C VAL A 444 13.29 18.91 6.72
N ASN A 445 12.98 20.20 6.87
CA ASN A 445 11.87 20.81 6.14
C ASN A 445 12.10 20.67 4.63
N GLY A 446 11.11 20.14 3.91
CA GLY A 446 11.15 20.00 2.46
C GLY A 446 10.77 21.29 1.73
N ASP A 447 11.31 21.48 0.54
CA ASP A 447 10.85 22.50 -0.39
C ASP A 447 9.44 22.15 -0.91
N PRO A 448 8.60 23.14 -1.26
CA PRO A 448 7.28 22.88 -1.84
C PRO A 448 7.36 22.05 -3.12
N VAL A 449 6.43 21.09 -3.30
CA VAL A 449 6.27 20.39 -4.58
C VAL A 449 5.90 21.43 -5.65
N SER A 450 6.61 21.41 -6.79
CA SER A 450 6.25 22.25 -7.95
C SER A 450 4.83 21.92 -8.42
N PRO A 451 3.96 22.90 -8.72
CA PRO A 451 2.56 22.64 -9.04
C PRO A 451 2.40 21.93 -10.40
N GLU A 452 2.23 20.60 -10.36
CA GLU A 452 2.00 19.76 -11.54
C GLU A 452 0.58 19.92 -12.11
N GLY A 453 0.43 20.92 -12.99
CA GLY A 453 -0.82 21.28 -13.68
C GLY A 453 -1.03 20.67 -15.07
N ILE A 454 -0.11 19.85 -15.58
CA ILE A 454 -0.22 19.25 -16.92
C ILE A 454 -1.27 18.12 -16.91
N PHE A 455 -2.22 18.16 -17.84
CA PHE A 455 -3.17 17.08 -18.11
C PHE A 455 -2.89 16.45 -19.48
N PHE A 456 -2.93 15.12 -19.54
CA PHE A 456 -2.83 14.33 -20.76
C PHE A 456 -4.23 13.93 -21.23
N PHE A 457 -4.49 14.03 -22.54
CA PHE A 457 -5.80 13.77 -23.13
C PHE A 457 -5.69 12.60 -24.13
N PHE A 458 -6.43 11.52 -23.84
CA PHE A 458 -6.56 10.37 -24.72
C PHE A 458 -8.00 10.30 -25.25
N PRO A 459 -8.27 10.84 -26.46
CA PRO A 459 -9.63 10.86 -27.00
C PRO A 459 -10.11 9.46 -27.38
N LYS A 460 -11.36 9.13 -27.03
CA LYS A 460 -11.98 7.80 -27.25
C LYS A 460 -12.32 7.49 -28.72
N CYS A 461 -11.83 8.33 -29.64
CA CYS A 461 -11.93 8.19 -31.10
C CYS A 461 -10.55 8.47 -31.71
N HIS A 462 -10.20 7.84 -32.84
CA HIS A 462 -8.86 7.90 -33.46
C HIS A 462 -8.51 9.28 -34.07
N LEU A 463 -8.31 10.30 -33.23
CA LEU A 463 -7.90 11.65 -33.58
C LEU A 463 -6.84 12.14 -32.58
N ILE A 464 -5.58 11.97 -32.96
CA ILE A 464 -4.33 12.62 -32.49
C ILE A 464 -4.35 13.18 -31.04
N PRO A 465 -3.52 12.64 -30.10
CA PRO A 465 -3.47 13.15 -28.73
C PRO A 465 -3.08 14.63 -28.68
N LEU A 466 -3.94 15.46 -28.08
CA LEU A 466 -3.77 16.90 -27.98
C LEU A 466 -3.26 17.28 -26.59
N ILE A 467 -2.06 17.83 -26.49
CA ILE A 467 -1.51 18.31 -25.20
C ILE A 467 -2.09 19.71 -24.92
N ILE A 468 -3.02 19.80 -23.98
CA ILE A 468 -3.63 21.07 -23.55
C ILE A 468 -2.99 21.52 -22.24
N CYS A 469 -1.99 22.39 -22.33
CA CYS A 469 -1.38 23.04 -21.18
C CYS A 469 -2.27 24.20 -20.68
N TYR A 470 -3.06 23.96 -19.63
CA TYR A 470 -3.64 25.05 -18.85
C TYR A 470 -2.55 25.75 -18.04
N ARG A 471 -2.35 27.05 -18.30
CA ARG A 471 -1.76 27.97 -17.33
C ARG A 471 -2.90 28.61 -16.55
N ASN A 472 -2.80 28.56 -15.22
CA ASN A 472 -3.50 29.48 -14.32
C ASN A 472 -2.75 30.81 -14.24
#